data_AF-A0A2V8MYI2-F1
#
_entry.id   AF-A0A2V8MYI2-F1
#
_cell.length_a   1.000
_cell.length_b   1.000
_cell.length_c   1.000
_cell.angle_alpha   90.00
_cell.angle_beta   90.00
_cell.angle_gamma   90.00
#
_symmetry.space_group_name_H-M   'P 1'
#
loop_
_entity.id
_entity.type
_entity.pdbx_description
1 polymer ?
#
loop_
_entity_poly.entity_id
_entity_poly.type
_entity_poly.pdbx_seq_one_letter_code
_entity_poly.pdbx_strand_id
1 'polypeptide(L)'
;MKDKTPVSEARPNTTKVVVASTVMLAFISFWRAAAIVLNDLGSTVYYVGGIAEQAIGRSAPWFILAVMLFSFAVRSIYMESSSMFVRGGVYVVVRDAMGPFIARLSVSALMFDYVLTGPISSVSAGQYLGRLANETSELLHLQFRLSPNYFAVFFGIGVTLYFWWYNIKGLHESSTKALRIMQVTTVMVVMFLVWCGITLAIRGPAQMPPAPTPANLQFSDEGLGWFKGTLWPTIPVVAIIIAFGHSLLSMSGFETLAQVYREISYPKLKNLYRTGNIVCAYAVISTGVITLLAAMIIPDSVRLQYAENLLGGLTNYLVGPELIRLAFHMFVVIVGVMILSGAVNTSIIGANGVMNRVAEDGVLDPWFQKPHRRFGTTYRII
;
A
#
# COMPACT_ATOMS: atom_id res chain seq x y z
N MET A 1 -23.91 27.54 80.45
CA MET A 1 -23.75 26.21 79.82
C MET A 1 -23.89 26.43 78.32
N LYS A 2 -22.78 26.34 77.57
CA LYS A 2 -22.69 26.77 76.16
C LYS A 2 -23.36 25.76 75.21
N ASP A 3 -24.20 26.32 74.37
CA ASP A 3 -24.71 25.94 73.05
C ASP A 3 -23.99 24.78 72.31
N LYS A 4 -24.78 23.85 71.74
CA LYS A 4 -24.35 22.90 70.70
C LYS A 4 -25.51 22.59 69.75
N THR A 5 -25.50 23.28 68.62
CA THR A 5 -26.16 22.93 67.36
C THR A 5 -25.55 21.64 66.76
N PRO A 6 -26.32 20.82 66.02
CA PRO A 6 -25.76 19.65 65.34
C PRO A 6 -25.05 20.08 64.06
N VAL A 7 -23.80 19.63 63.91
CA VAL A 7 -22.96 19.85 62.74
C VAL A 7 -23.48 18.99 61.58
N SER A 8 -23.86 19.64 60.49
CA SER A 8 -24.12 19.01 59.19
C SER A 8 -22.84 18.37 58.66
N GLU A 9 -22.81 17.04 58.55
CA GLU A 9 -21.74 16.31 57.86
C GLU A 9 -21.69 16.71 56.38
N ALA A 10 -20.70 17.54 56.03
CA ALA A 10 -20.35 17.79 54.65
C ALA A 10 -19.77 16.50 54.06
N ARG A 11 -20.56 15.80 53.22
CA ARG A 11 -20.06 14.70 52.40
C ARG A 11 -18.88 15.23 51.57
N PRO A 12 -17.70 14.58 51.61
CA PRO A 12 -16.59 15.00 50.77
C PRO A 12 -17.04 14.83 49.32
N ASN A 13 -16.94 15.91 48.56
CA ASN A 13 -17.18 15.94 47.13
C ASN A 13 -16.20 14.94 46.51
N THR A 14 -16.66 13.71 46.26
CA THR A 14 -15.86 12.71 45.56
C THR A 14 -15.64 13.24 44.17
N THR A 15 -14.49 13.84 43.93
CA THR A 15 -14.03 14.26 42.62
C THR A 15 -14.19 13.04 41.71
N LYS A 16 -15.13 13.10 40.76
CA LYS A 16 -15.25 12.09 39.71
C LYS A 16 -13.99 12.20 38.86
N VAL A 17 -12.95 11.51 39.28
CA VAL A 17 -11.77 11.28 38.46
C VAL A 17 -12.19 10.29 37.39
N VAL A 18 -12.61 10.81 36.24
CA VAL A 18 -12.69 10.02 35.02
C VAL A 18 -11.26 9.81 34.60
N VAL A 19 -10.66 8.70 35.03
CA VAL A 19 -9.45 8.19 34.40
C VAL A 19 -9.90 7.76 33.01
N ALA A 20 -9.73 8.64 32.02
CA ALA A 20 -9.65 8.24 30.64
C ALA A 20 -8.35 7.44 30.50
N SER A 21 -8.35 6.21 31.01
CA SER A 21 -7.32 5.25 30.65
C SER A 21 -7.44 5.14 29.15
N THR A 22 -6.38 5.54 28.44
CA THR A 22 -6.22 5.22 27.03
C THR A 22 -6.60 3.76 26.90
N VAL A 23 -7.77 3.55 26.26
CA VAL A 23 -8.42 2.26 26.02
C VAL A 23 -7.35 1.20 25.86
N MET A 24 -7.46 0.07 26.58
CA MET A 24 -6.68 -1.15 26.39
C MET A 24 -6.09 -1.18 24.97
N LEU A 25 -4.86 -0.68 24.79
CA LEU A 25 -4.21 -0.73 23.49
C LEU A 25 -3.92 -2.22 23.35
N ALA A 26 -4.79 -2.91 22.62
CA ALA A 26 -4.58 -4.30 22.26
C ALA A 26 -3.34 -4.30 21.36
N PHE A 27 -2.17 -4.38 21.99
CA PHE A 27 -0.91 -4.30 21.30
C PHE A 27 -0.88 -5.42 20.25
N ILE A 28 -0.55 -5.06 19.02
CA ILE A 28 -0.44 -6.00 17.93
C ILE A 28 0.94 -6.65 17.95
N SER A 29 0.96 -7.94 17.62
CA SER A 29 2.22 -8.66 17.41
C SER A 29 2.95 -8.12 16.19
N PHE A 30 4.27 -8.36 16.10
CA PHE A 30 5.05 -7.97 14.93
C PHE A 30 4.55 -8.62 13.63
N TRP A 31 3.98 -9.83 13.69
CA TRP A 31 3.35 -10.48 12.53
C TRP A 31 2.13 -9.71 12.02
N ARG A 32 1.28 -9.26 12.95
CA ARG A 32 0.10 -8.45 12.62
C ARG A 32 0.49 -7.09 12.09
N ALA A 33 1.51 -6.45 12.69
CA ALA A 33 2.06 -5.20 12.20
C ALA A 33 2.64 -5.34 10.79
N ALA A 34 3.42 -6.39 10.53
CA ALA A 34 3.96 -6.68 9.21
C ALA A 34 2.83 -6.90 8.19
N ALA A 35 1.76 -7.60 8.59
CA ALA A 35 0.64 -7.84 7.70
C ALA A 35 -0.14 -6.57 7.33
N ILE A 36 -0.28 -5.61 8.24
CA ILE A 36 -0.90 -4.32 7.95
C ILE A 36 -0.05 -3.57 6.91
N VAL A 37 1.26 -3.45 7.14
CA VAL A 37 2.17 -2.77 6.21
C VAL A 37 2.23 -3.47 4.86
N LEU A 38 2.26 -4.81 4.85
CA LEU A 38 2.32 -5.59 3.61
C LEU A 38 1.01 -5.60 2.81
N ASN A 39 -0.15 -5.40 3.42
CA ASN A 39 -1.38 -5.25 2.63
C ASN A 39 -1.39 -3.96 1.81
N ASP A 40 -0.66 -2.95 2.28
CA ASP A 40 -0.50 -1.70 1.57
C ASP A 40 0.63 -1.83 0.52
N LEU A 41 1.87 -2.00 1.00
CA LEU A 41 3.07 -2.14 0.18
C LEU A 41 3.02 -3.31 -0.81
N GLY A 42 2.45 -4.44 -0.39
CA GLY A 42 2.37 -5.65 -1.19
C GLY A 42 1.26 -5.61 -2.24
N SER A 43 0.32 -4.66 -2.16
CA SER A 43 -0.68 -4.46 -3.21
C SER A 43 -0.04 -3.92 -4.50
N THR A 44 1.07 -3.21 -4.36
CA THR A 44 1.79 -2.52 -5.43
C THR A 44 2.29 -3.43 -6.55
N VAL A 45 2.56 -4.71 -6.26
CA VAL A 45 2.98 -5.71 -7.28
C VAL A 45 1.96 -5.84 -8.42
N TYR A 46 0.68 -5.58 -8.16
CA TYR A 46 -0.39 -5.75 -9.15
C TYR A 46 -0.36 -4.71 -10.27
N TYR A 47 0.20 -3.51 -10.03
CA TYR A 47 0.19 -2.42 -11.00
C TYR A 47 1.59 -1.88 -11.34
N VAL A 48 2.57 -1.97 -10.45
CA VAL A 48 3.84 -1.24 -10.63
C VAL A 48 4.65 -1.72 -11.82
N GLY A 49 4.62 -3.03 -12.12
CA GLY A 49 5.35 -3.58 -13.26
C GLY A 49 4.89 -2.97 -14.59
N GLY A 50 3.58 -2.87 -14.80
CA GLY A 50 3.02 -2.26 -16.00
C GLY A 50 3.22 -0.75 -16.06
N ILE A 51 3.00 -0.04 -14.95
CA ILE A 51 3.19 1.43 -14.89
C ILE A 51 4.65 1.79 -15.19
N ALA A 52 5.60 1.13 -14.54
CA ALA A 52 7.02 1.42 -14.75
C ALA A 52 7.45 1.04 -16.17
N GLU A 53 7.02 -0.10 -16.71
CA GLU A 53 7.37 -0.49 -18.09
C GLU A 53 6.83 0.48 -19.14
N GLN A 54 5.60 0.99 -18.97
CA GLN A 54 5.04 2.04 -19.84
C GLN A 54 5.82 3.35 -19.75
N ALA A 55 6.39 3.67 -18.58
CA ALA A 55 7.10 4.93 -18.36
C ALA A 55 8.56 4.90 -18.84
N ILE A 56 9.28 3.80 -18.61
CA ILE A 56 10.75 3.72 -18.77
C ILE A 56 11.22 2.57 -19.68
N GLY A 57 10.29 1.76 -20.17
CA GLY A 57 10.54 0.67 -21.08
C GLY A 57 10.93 -0.65 -20.41
N ARG A 58 11.47 -1.57 -21.21
CA ARG A 58 11.72 -2.97 -20.86
C ARG A 58 12.72 -3.19 -19.71
N SER A 59 13.51 -2.17 -19.39
CA SER A 59 14.47 -2.18 -18.27
C SER A 59 13.78 -2.00 -16.90
N ALA A 60 12.49 -1.67 -16.86
CA ALA A 60 11.74 -1.37 -15.63
C ALA A 60 11.87 -2.38 -14.47
N PRO A 61 11.85 -3.71 -14.70
CA PRO A 61 11.95 -4.69 -13.61
C PRO A 61 13.22 -4.55 -12.77
N TRP A 62 14.34 -4.14 -13.38
CA TRP A 62 15.59 -3.90 -12.65
C TRP A 62 15.50 -2.68 -11.73
N PHE A 63 14.82 -1.61 -12.16
CA PHE A 63 14.62 -0.43 -11.33
C PHE A 63 13.64 -0.72 -10.19
N ILE A 64 12.58 -1.49 -10.42
CA ILE A 64 11.68 -1.96 -9.35
C ILE A 64 12.47 -2.78 -8.33
N LEU A 65 13.29 -3.73 -8.78
CA LEU A 65 14.14 -4.52 -7.87
C LEU A 65 15.12 -3.62 -7.10
N ALA A 66 15.73 -2.63 -7.75
CA ALA A 66 16.62 -1.67 -7.10
C ALA A 66 15.88 -0.84 -6.03
N VAL A 67 14.65 -0.40 -6.28
CA VAL A 67 13.83 0.31 -5.30
C VAL A 67 13.44 -0.61 -4.13
N MET A 68 13.14 -1.89 -4.39
CA MET A 68 12.89 -2.86 -3.32
C MET A 68 14.12 -3.10 -2.45
N LEU A 69 15.31 -3.12 -3.02
CA LEU A 69 16.56 -3.16 -2.23
C LEU A 69 16.79 -1.85 -1.47
N PHE A 70 16.50 -0.70 -2.10
CA PHE A 70 16.57 0.61 -1.47
C PHE A 70 15.62 0.74 -0.27
N SER A 71 14.53 -0.04 -0.22
CA SER A 71 13.62 -0.08 0.94
C SER A 71 14.33 -0.40 2.25
N PHE A 72 15.45 -1.12 2.25
CA PHE A 72 16.24 -1.38 3.46
C PHE A 72 16.93 -0.13 4.01
N ALA A 73 17.31 0.81 3.14
CA ALA A 73 17.84 2.11 3.54
C ALA A 73 16.73 2.95 4.17
N VAL A 74 15.58 3.05 3.49
CA VAL A 74 14.39 3.77 3.98
C VAL A 74 13.90 3.19 5.31
N ARG A 75 13.86 1.87 5.45
CA ARG A 75 13.59 1.15 6.69
C ARG A 75 14.47 1.61 7.85
N SER A 76 15.75 1.85 7.60
CA SER A 76 16.69 2.30 8.63
C SER A 76 16.35 3.71 9.14
N ILE A 77 15.95 4.61 8.23
CA ILE A 77 15.46 5.95 8.58
C ILE A 77 14.20 5.85 9.44
N TYR A 78 13.25 4.98 9.07
CA TYR A 78 12.04 4.78 9.84
C TYR A 78 12.31 4.21 11.24
N MET A 79 13.30 3.33 11.39
CA MET A 79 13.73 2.81 12.70
C MET A 79 14.30 3.90 13.60
N GLU A 80 15.19 4.73 13.07
CA GLU A 80 15.75 5.87 13.79
C GLU A 80 14.65 6.84 14.21
N SER A 81 13.76 7.19 13.28
CA SER A 81 12.65 8.10 13.53
C SER A 81 11.69 7.61 14.62
N SER A 82 11.41 6.30 14.63
CA SER A 82 10.53 5.66 15.63
C SER A 82 11.21 5.51 17.00
N SER A 83 12.54 5.61 17.06
CA SER A 83 13.30 5.58 18.31
C SER A 83 13.19 6.86 19.13
N MET A 84 12.69 7.95 18.54
CA MET A 84 12.43 9.20 19.27
C MET A 84 11.24 9.10 20.24
N PHE A 85 10.50 7.99 20.26
CA PHE A 85 9.33 7.75 21.13
C PHE A 85 8.24 8.84 21.07
N VAL A 86 8.19 9.59 19.96
CA VAL A 86 7.24 10.69 19.77
C VAL A 86 5.83 10.17 19.51
N ARG A 87 4.85 10.80 20.16
CA ARG A 87 3.43 10.54 19.94
C ARG A 87 2.93 11.34 18.73
N GLY A 88 3.05 10.84 17.51
CA GLY A 88 2.27 11.41 16.39
C GLY A 88 2.59 11.02 14.94
N GLY A 89 3.49 10.06 14.69
CA GLY A 89 3.66 9.42 13.39
C GLY A 89 4.63 10.26 12.56
N VAL A 90 4.64 10.09 11.24
CA VAL A 90 5.61 10.80 10.38
C VAL A 90 5.54 12.32 10.57
N TYR A 91 4.34 12.89 10.67
CA TYR A 91 4.16 14.33 10.87
C TYR A 91 4.90 14.87 12.11
N VAL A 92 4.63 14.27 13.28
CA VAL A 92 5.15 14.80 14.55
C VAL A 92 6.64 14.49 14.68
N VAL A 93 7.09 13.35 14.17
CA VAL A 93 8.51 13.01 14.04
C VAL A 93 9.26 14.07 13.22
N VAL A 94 8.75 14.43 12.04
CA VAL A 94 9.38 15.43 11.16
C VAL A 94 9.32 16.82 11.80
N ARG A 95 8.22 17.17 12.47
CA ARG A 95 8.07 18.44 13.17
C ARG A 95 9.10 18.59 14.29
N ASP A 96 9.27 17.55 15.09
CA ASP A 96 10.17 17.59 16.24
C ASP A 96 11.64 17.53 15.81
N ALA A 97 11.96 16.85 14.69
CA ALA A 97 13.34 16.74 14.19
C ALA A 97 13.78 17.88 13.24
N MET A 98 12.88 18.39 12.39
CA MET A 98 13.21 19.32 11.29
C MET A 98 12.40 20.62 11.31
N GLY A 99 11.51 20.79 12.30
CA GLY A 99 10.72 22.00 12.49
C GLY A 99 9.38 22.03 11.72
N PRO A 100 8.53 23.04 12.01
CA PRO A 100 7.14 23.08 11.57
C PRO A 100 6.94 23.37 10.08
N PHE A 101 7.90 24.00 9.40
CA PHE A 101 7.83 24.23 7.96
C PHE A 101 7.94 22.91 7.18
N ILE A 102 8.98 22.12 7.46
CA ILE A 102 9.21 20.82 6.81
C ILE A 102 8.09 19.84 7.14
N ALA A 103 7.56 19.88 8.37
CA ALA A 103 6.43 19.04 8.77
C ALA A 103 5.17 19.29 7.93
N ARG A 104 4.84 20.56 7.62
CA ARG A 104 3.70 20.91 6.76
C ARG A 104 3.89 20.42 5.33
N LEU A 105 5.11 20.53 4.80
CA LEU A 105 5.45 20.01 3.48
C LEU A 105 5.33 18.47 3.43
N SER A 106 5.86 17.79 4.45
CA SER A 106 5.76 16.33 4.57
C SER A 106 4.33 15.84 4.67
N VAL A 107 3.47 16.49 5.48
CA VAL A 107 2.04 16.17 5.57
C VAL A 107 1.34 16.37 4.23
N SER A 108 1.63 17.46 3.53
CA SER A 108 1.00 17.73 2.23
C SER A 108 1.35 16.65 1.21
N ALA A 109 2.60 16.20 1.19
CA ALA A 109 3.04 15.08 0.36
C ALA A 109 2.38 13.75 0.76
N LEU A 110 2.28 13.45 2.07
CA LEU A 110 1.60 12.24 2.57
C LEU A 110 0.10 12.24 2.26
N MET A 111 -0.56 13.39 2.29
CA MET A 111 -1.98 13.49 1.90
C MET A 111 -2.16 13.22 0.42
N PHE A 112 -1.27 13.75 -0.42
CA PHE A 112 -1.29 13.45 -1.84
C PHE A 112 -1.10 11.95 -2.11
N ASP A 113 -0.17 11.31 -1.42
CA ASP A 113 0.07 9.87 -1.50
C ASP A 113 -1.20 9.07 -1.15
N TYR A 114 -1.78 9.25 0.06
CA TYR A 114 -2.99 8.49 0.43
C TYR A 114 -4.21 8.75 -0.47
N VAL A 115 -4.36 9.98 -1.00
CA VAL A 115 -5.42 10.32 -1.95
C VAL A 115 -5.25 9.60 -3.28
N LEU A 116 -4.02 9.27 -3.69
CA LEU A 116 -3.74 8.50 -4.89
C LEU A 116 -3.78 6.98 -4.66
N THR A 117 -3.28 6.50 -3.52
CA THR A 117 -3.17 5.06 -3.21
C THR A 117 -4.51 4.33 -3.31
N GLY A 118 -5.57 4.89 -2.71
CA GLY A 118 -6.89 4.27 -2.73
C GLY A 118 -7.48 4.13 -4.15
N PRO A 119 -7.61 5.23 -4.92
CA PRO A 119 -8.07 5.18 -6.30
C PRO A 119 -7.23 4.27 -7.21
N ILE A 120 -5.89 4.37 -7.18
CA ILE A 120 -5.01 3.52 -8.01
C ILE A 120 -5.26 2.05 -7.70
N SER A 121 -5.35 1.69 -6.42
CA SER A 121 -5.58 0.31 -5.99
C SER A 121 -6.96 -0.20 -6.41
N SER A 122 -8.02 0.59 -6.15
CA SER A 122 -9.39 0.19 -6.47
C SER A 122 -9.67 0.08 -7.97
N VAL A 123 -9.12 0.98 -8.78
CA VAL A 123 -9.19 0.92 -10.25
C VAL A 123 -8.43 -0.31 -10.75
N SER A 124 -7.22 -0.56 -10.25
CA SER A 124 -6.46 -1.76 -10.60
C SER A 124 -7.21 -3.05 -10.26
N ALA A 125 -7.85 -3.12 -9.09
CA ALA A 125 -8.66 -4.27 -8.70
C ALA A 125 -9.85 -4.49 -9.65
N GLY A 126 -10.52 -3.41 -10.03
CA GLY A 126 -11.61 -3.46 -11.01
C GLY A 126 -11.13 -3.89 -12.40
N GLN A 127 -9.94 -3.45 -12.83
CA GLN A 127 -9.33 -3.83 -14.10
C GLN A 127 -8.99 -5.33 -14.15
N TYR A 128 -8.45 -5.89 -13.07
CA TYR A 128 -8.20 -7.34 -12.94
C TYR A 128 -9.52 -8.12 -12.99
N LEU A 129 -10.52 -7.71 -12.21
CA LEU A 129 -11.81 -8.40 -12.12
C LEU A 129 -12.62 -8.31 -13.42
N GLY A 130 -12.63 -7.14 -14.07
CA GLY A 130 -13.33 -6.92 -15.33
C GLY A 130 -12.74 -7.72 -16.49
N ARG A 131 -11.40 -7.86 -16.54
CA ARG A 131 -10.73 -8.75 -17.51
C ARG A 131 -11.04 -10.22 -17.26
N LEU A 132 -10.98 -10.67 -16.00
CA LEU A 132 -11.36 -12.03 -15.63
C LEU A 132 -12.82 -12.35 -16.03
N ALA A 133 -13.74 -11.40 -15.84
CA ALA A 133 -15.14 -11.58 -16.23
C ALA A 133 -15.29 -11.78 -17.75
N ASN A 134 -14.52 -11.04 -18.57
CA ASN A 134 -14.51 -11.21 -20.02
C ASN A 134 -13.91 -12.55 -20.45
N GLU A 135 -12.78 -12.94 -19.86
CA GLU A 135 -12.15 -14.25 -20.14
C GLU A 135 -13.07 -15.41 -19.77
N THR A 136 -13.77 -15.31 -18.63
CA THR A 136 -14.76 -16.31 -18.20
C THR A 136 -15.96 -16.35 -19.15
N SER A 137 -16.43 -15.20 -19.62
CA SER A 137 -17.52 -15.14 -20.60
C SER A 137 -17.14 -15.79 -21.93
N GLU A 138 -15.90 -15.58 -22.39
CA GLU A 138 -15.38 -16.19 -23.61
C GLU A 138 -15.27 -17.72 -23.50
N LEU A 139 -14.79 -18.23 -22.35
CA LEU A 139 -14.74 -19.66 -22.04
C LEU A 139 -16.13 -20.32 -21.98
N LEU A 140 -17.14 -19.59 -21.50
CA LEU A 140 -18.53 -20.06 -21.45
C LEU A 140 -19.29 -19.83 -22.76
N HIS A 141 -18.62 -19.33 -23.81
CA HIS A 141 -19.21 -18.95 -25.10
C HIS A 141 -20.39 -17.95 -24.96
N LEU A 142 -20.38 -17.12 -23.93
CA LEU A 142 -21.35 -16.06 -23.70
C LEU A 142 -20.93 -14.81 -24.48
N GLN A 143 -21.88 -14.18 -25.18
CA GLN A 143 -21.66 -12.95 -25.97
C GLN A 143 -21.50 -11.68 -25.11
N PHE A 144 -21.39 -11.85 -23.80
CA PHE A 144 -21.30 -10.73 -22.86
C PHE A 144 -19.86 -10.22 -22.80
N ARG A 145 -19.64 -8.94 -23.14
CA ARG A 145 -18.35 -8.28 -22.95
C ARG A 145 -18.54 -7.00 -22.16
N LEU A 146 -17.83 -6.91 -21.04
CA LEU A 146 -17.72 -5.71 -20.23
C LEU A 146 -16.54 -4.88 -20.74
N SER A 147 -16.69 -3.57 -20.76
CA SER A 147 -15.52 -2.69 -20.88
C SER A 147 -14.80 -2.66 -19.51
N PRO A 148 -13.54 -3.15 -19.42
CA PRO A 148 -12.82 -3.18 -18.15
C PRO A 148 -12.67 -1.78 -17.54
N ASN A 149 -12.51 -0.75 -18.36
CA ASN A 149 -12.36 0.63 -17.91
C ASN A 149 -13.62 1.16 -17.20
N TYR A 150 -14.79 1.02 -17.82
CA TYR A 150 -16.04 1.45 -17.19
C TYR A 150 -16.34 0.63 -15.93
N PHE A 151 -16.14 -0.69 -16.00
CA PHE A 151 -16.31 -1.56 -14.83
C PHE A 151 -15.39 -1.15 -13.69
N ALA A 152 -14.11 -0.87 -13.97
CA ALA A 152 -13.14 -0.44 -12.96
C ALA A 152 -13.50 0.88 -12.29
N VAL A 153 -14.07 1.84 -13.03
CA VAL A 153 -14.58 3.10 -12.46
C VAL A 153 -15.72 2.84 -11.49
N PHE A 154 -16.76 2.09 -11.90
CA PHE A 154 -17.90 1.78 -11.02
C PHE A 154 -17.48 0.94 -9.82
N PHE A 155 -16.59 -0.02 -10.02
CA PHE A 155 -16.02 -0.84 -8.96
C PHE A 155 -15.24 0.02 -7.96
N GLY A 156 -14.37 0.91 -8.44
CA GLY A 156 -13.58 1.82 -7.61
C GLY A 156 -14.44 2.76 -6.77
N ILE A 157 -15.48 3.35 -7.37
CA ILE A 157 -16.48 4.15 -6.64
C ILE A 157 -17.17 3.31 -5.58
N GLY A 158 -17.62 2.09 -5.92
CA GLY A 158 -18.30 1.19 -5.00
C GLY A 158 -17.43 0.81 -3.78
N VAL A 159 -16.18 0.42 -4.02
CA VAL A 159 -15.21 0.06 -2.96
C VAL A 159 -14.90 1.28 -2.09
N THR A 160 -14.71 2.46 -2.69
CA THR A 160 -14.41 3.69 -1.96
C THR A 160 -15.59 4.09 -1.06
N LEU A 161 -16.83 4.09 -1.58
CA LEU A 161 -18.04 4.37 -0.79
C LEU A 161 -18.25 3.35 0.33
N TYR A 162 -17.98 2.07 0.06
CA TYR A 162 -18.05 1.01 1.06
C TYR A 162 -17.07 1.28 2.22
N PHE A 163 -15.80 1.53 1.93
CA PHE A 163 -14.81 1.77 2.98
C PHE A 163 -14.98 3.13 3.66
N TRP A 164 -15.43 4.16 2.95
CA TRP A 164 -15.82 5.44 3.54
C TRP A 164 -16.91 5.24 4.61
N TRP A 165 -18.01 4.58 4.24
CA TRP A 165 -19.09 4.24 5.17
C TRP A 165 -18.63 3.34 6.33
N TYR A 166 -17.77 2.36 6.04
CA TYR A 166 -17.22 1.43 7.03
C TYR A 166 -16.36 2.16 8.07
N ASN A 167 -15.52 3.11 7.63
CA ASN A 167 -14.70 3.94 8.51
C ASN A 167 -15.52 4.97 9.31
N ILE A 168 -16.60 5.54 8.74
CA ILE A 168 -17.54 6.40 9.49
C ILE A 168 -18.15 5.65 10.68
N LYS A 169 -18.47 4.36 10.53
CA LYS A 169 -18.96 3.52 11.63
C LYS A 169 -17.91 3.27 12.73
N GLY A 170 -16.64 3.59 12.47
CA GLY A 170 -15.53 3.36 13.40
C GLY A 170 -15.08 1.90 13.47
N LEU A 171 -15.58 1.05 12.56
CA LEU A 171 -15.16 -0.33 12.46
C LEU A 171 -13.77 -0.35 11.86
N HIS A 172 -12.74 -0.35 12.69
CA HIS A 172 -11.38 -0.57 12.21
C HIS A 172 -11.26 -2.03 11.77
N GLU A 173 -10.58 -2.25 10.66
CA GLU A 173 -10.30 -3.61 10.24
C GLU A 173 -9.42 -4.30 11.29
N SER A 174 -9.86 -5.45 11.77
CA SER A 174 -9.06 -6.19 12.74
C SER A 174 -7.72 -6.54 12.10
N SER A 175 -6.63 -6.32 12.82
CA SER A 175 -5.30 -6.83 12.47
C SER A 175 -5.29 -8.33 12.15
N THR A 176 -6.31 -9.08 12.59
CA THR A 176 -6.55 -10.48 12.21
C THR A 176 -6.98 -10.64 10.75
N LYS A 177 -7.87 -9.78 10.23
CA LYS A 177 -8.30 -9.81 8.82
C LYS A 177 -7.12 -9.48 7.90
N ALA A 178 -6.36 -8.43 8.25
CA ALA A 178 -5.15 -8.05 7.54
C ALA A 178 -4.15 -9.23 7.46
N LEU A 179 -3.92 -9.92 8.58
CA LEU A 179 -3.08 -11.12 8.62
C LEU A 179 -3.61 -12.25 7.73
N ARG A 180 -4.93 -12.49 7.70
CA ARG A 180 -5.53 -13.53 6.83
C ARG A 180 -5.36 -13.20 5.35
N ILE A 181 -5.59 -11.95 4.94
CA ILE A 181 -5.36 -11.51 3.55
C ILE A 181 -3.90 -11.80 3.19
N MET A 182 -2.95 -11.37 4.03
CA MET A 182 -1.53 -11.62 3.80
C MET A 182 -1.14 -13.10 3.77
N GLN A 183 -1.78 -13.97 4.57
CA GLN A 183 -1.55 -15.41 4.50
C GLN A 183 -1.95 -15.98 3.13
N VAL A 184 -3.12 -15.60 2.62
CA VAL A 184 -3.57 -16.02 1.28
C VAL A 184 -2.67 -15.44 0.19
N THR A 185 -2.28 -14.17 0.30
CA THR A 185 -1.31 -13.53 -0.62
C THR A 185 0.04 -14.23 -0.58
N THR A 186 0.52 -14.64 0.59
CA THR A 186 1.79 -15.38 0.72
C THR A 186 1.72 -16.73 0.01
N VAL A 187 0.60 -17.45 0.12
CA VAL A 187 0.38 -18.70 -0.63
C VAL A 187 0.47 -18.43 -2.14
N MET A 188 -0.18 -17.38 -2.63
CA MET A 188 -0.10 -16.97 -4.04
C MET A 188 1.34 -16.64 -4.47
N VAL A 189 2.08 -15.86 -3.67
CA VAL A 189 3.49 -15.53 -3.95
C VAL A 189 4.36 -16.77 -4.04
N VAL A 190 4.22 -17.71 -3.10
CA VAL A 190 4.98 -18.98 -3.12
C VAL A 190 4.64 -19.80 -4.36
N MET A 191 3.35 -19.89 -4.71
CA MET A 191 2.93 -20.56 -5.95
C MET A 191 3.54 -19.92 -7.19
N PHE A 192 3.57 -18.59 -7.28
CA PHE A 192 4.25 -17.88 -8.37
C PHE A 192 5.73 -18.21 -8.43
N LEU A 193 6.47 -18.12 -7.32
CA LEU A 193 7.91 -18.38 -7.31
C LEU A 193 8.23 -19.80 -7.79
N VAL A 194 7.49 -20.79 -7.28
CA VAL A 194 7.69 -22.19 -7.68
C VAL A 194 7.33 -22.39 -9.15
N TRP A 195 6.16 -21.91 -9.59
CA TRP A 195 5.67 -22.19 -10.94
C TRP A 195 6.42 -21.41 -12.03
N CYS A 196 6.80 -20.16 -11.75
CA CYS A 196 7.70 -19.40 -12.61
C CYS A 196 9.07 -20.08 -12.69
N GLY A 197 9.61 -20.57 -11.55
CA GLY A 197 10.87 -21.32 -11.52
C GLY A 197 10.82 -22.58 -12.38
N ILE A 198 9.74 -23.37 -12.27
CA ILE A 198 9.51 -24.56 -13.12
C ILE A 198 9.39 -24.16 -14.59
N THR A 199 8.65 -23.09 -14.89
CA THR A 199 8.45 -22.60 -16.26
C THR A 199 9.79 -22.22 -16.90
N LEU A 200 10.65 -21.49 -16.16
CA LEU A 200 11.99 -21.13 -16.61
C LEU A 200 12.92 -22.34 -16.75
N ALA A 201 12.80 -23.35 -15.89
CA ALA A 201 13.60 -24.58 -16.00
C ALA A 201 13.23 -25.41 -17.23
N ILE A 202 11.95 -25.43 -17.63
CA ILE A 202 11.45 -26.24 -18.75
C ILE A 202 11.58 -25.51 -20.09
N ARG A 203 11.12 -24.25 -20.16
CA ARG A 203 11.08 -23.48 -21.42
C ARG A 203 12.29 -22.55 -21.60
N GLY A 204 13.02 -22.26 -20.53
CA GLY A 204 13.95 -21.14 -20.50
C GLY A 204 13.22 -19.79 -20.39
N PRO A 205 13.97 -18.69 -20.21
CA PRO A 205 13.41 -17.34 -20.31
C PRO A 205 13.01 -17.07 -21.77
N ALA A 206 11.83 -16.48 -21.99
CA ALA A 206 11.45 -15.98 -23.31
C ALA A 206 12.40 -14.86 -23.77
N GLN A 207 12.89 -14.08 -22.80
CA GLN A 207 13.78 -12.95 -23.00
C GLN A 207 14.43 -12.56 -21.67
N MET A 208 15.55 -11.86 -21.72
CA MET A 208 16.14 -11.22 -20.55
C MET A 208 15.81 -9.73 -20.55
N PRO A 209 15.27 -9.17 -19.45
CA PRO A 209 15.08 -7.73 -19.35
C PRO A 209 16.42 -7.02 -19.58
N PRO A 210 16.49 -6.06 -20.52
CA PRO A 210 17.73 -5.41 -20.87
C PRO A 210 18.36 -4.74 -19.65
N ALA A 211 19.70 -4.68 -19.63
CA ALA A 211 20.44 -4.09 -18.51
C ALA A 211 19.98 -2.64 -18.25
N PRO A 212 19.95 -2.18 -16.99
CA PRO A 212 19.49 -0.83 -16.61
C PRO A 212 20.53 0.24 -16.97
N THR A 213 20.84 0.36 -18.27
CA THR A 213 21.74 1.36 -18.83
C THR A 213 20.93 2.41 -19.58
N PRO A 214 21.42 3.67 -19.68
CA PRO A 214 20.71 4.73 -20.39
C PRO A 214 20.33 4.38 -21.84
N ALA A 215 21.14 3.56 -22.51
CA ALA A 215 20.87 3.13 -23.89
C ALA A 215 19.65 2.20 -24.03
N ASN A 216 19.25 1.52 -22.95
CA ASN A 216 18.12 0.60 -22.91
C ASN A 216 16.86 1.24 -22.30
N LEU A 217 16.92 2.53 -21.94
CA LEU A 217 15.77 3.27 -21.43
C LEU A 217 14.96 3.81 -22.59
N GLN A 218 13.64 3.60 -22.51
CA GLN A 218 12.70 4.13 -23.50
C GLN A 218 11.62 4.86 -22.72
N PHE A 219 11.75 6.19 -22.65
CA PHE A 219 10.77 7.00 -21.96
C PHE A 219 9.58 7.28 -22.85
N SER A 220 8.37 7.09 -22.32
CA SER A 220 7.16 7.60 -22.94
C SER A 220 7.05 9.12 -22.79
N ASP A 221 6.20 9.74 -23.60
CA ASP A 221 5.92 11.17 -23.51
C ASP A 221 5.38 11.55 -22.13
N GLU A 222 4.47 10.71 -21.59
CA GLU A 222 3.93 10.84 -20.24
C GLU A 222 5.02 10.61 -19.18
N GLY A 223 5.93 9.65 -19.41
CA GLY A 223 7.06 9.38 -18.52
C GLY A 223 8.05 10.54 -18.43
N LEU A 224 8.27 11.28 -19.52
CA LEU A 224 9.12 12.47 -19.50
C LEU A 224 8.44 13.66 -18.84
N GLY A 225 7.12 13.81 -18.99
CA GLY A 225 6.36 14.93 -18.44
C GLY A 225 7.00 16.27 -18.80
N TRP A 226 7.36 17.06 -17.78
CA TRP A 226 7.99 18.38 -17.95
C TRP A 226 9.40 18.34 -18.55
N PHE A 227 10.06 17.18 -18.56
CA PHE A 227 11.37 16.99 -19.19
C PHE A 227 11.28 16.67 -20.68
N LYS A 228 10.07 16.51 -21.24
CA LYS A 228 9.87 16.26 -22.67
C LYS A 228 10.47 17.41 -23.49
N GLY A 229 11.29 17.06 -24.48
CA GLY A 229 11.96 18.03 -25.36
C GLY A 229 13.12 18.80 -24.72
N THR A 230 13.51 18.48 -23.49
CA THR A 230 14.67 19.08 -22.82
C THR A 230 15.93 18.23 -22.98
N LEU A 231 17.09 18.80 -22.66
CA LEU A 231 18.39 18.10 -22.65
C LEU A 231 18.56 17.18 -21.41
N TRP A 232 17.66 17.26 -20.42
CA TRP A 232 17.83 16.54 -19.16
C TRP A 232 17.83 15.01 -19.32
N PRO A 233 16.87 14.39 -20.06
CA PRO A 233 16.85 12.94 -20.24
C PRO A 233 18.01 12.39 -21.07
N THR A 234 18.74 13.25 -21.81
CA THR A 234 19.93 12.81 -22.56
C THR A 234 21.17 12.68 -21.67
N ILE A 235 21.14 13.26 -20.46
CA ILE A 235 22.24 13.12 -19.50
C ILE A 235 22.08 11.76 -18.78
N PRO A 236 23.07 10.84 -18.88
CA PRO A 236 22.96 9.47 -18.35
C PRO A 236 22.49 9.36 -16.90
N VAL A 237 23.07 10.16 -16.00
CA VAL A 237 22.74 10.13 -14.57
C VAL A 237 21.30 10.61 -14.34
N VAL A 238 20.87 11.64 -15.07
CA VAL A 238 19.52 12.18 -14.96
C VAL A 238 18.50 11.18 -15.50
N ALA A 239 18.79 10.51 -16.62
CA ALA A 239 17.96 9.42 -17.14
C ALA A 239 17.76 8.30 -16.11
N ILE A 240 18.84 7.87 -15.43
CA ILE A 240 18.76 6.86 -14.37
C ILE A 240 17.92 7.36 -13.19
N ILE A 241 18.07 8.62 -12.79
CA ILE A 241 17.26 9.22 -11.70
C ILE A 241 15.78 9.27 -12.09
N ILE A 242 15.46 9.67 -13.32
CA ILE A 242 14.07 9.68 -13.83
C ILE A 242 13.52 8.25 -13.82
N ALA A 243 14.29 7.28 -14.31
CA ALA A 243 13.87 5.88 -14.35
C ALA A 243 13.64 5.28 -12.96
N PHE A 244 14.54 5.58 -12.01
CA PHE A 244 14.38 5.21 -10.61
C PHE A 244 13.15 5.88 -10.00
N GLY A 245 12.90 7.16 -10.32
CA GLY A 245 11.72 7.92 -9.89
C GLY A 245 10.41 7.28 -10.28
N HIS A 246 10.26 6.84 -11.54
CA HIS A 246 9.07 6.10 -12.00
C HIS A 246 8.88 4.75 -11.31
N SER A 247 9.95 4.18 -10.78
CA SER A 247 9.91 2.92 -10.03
C SER A 247 9.69 3.13 -8.53
N LEU A 248 9.81 4.35 -8.00
CA LEU A 248 9.64 4.63 -6.56
C LEU A 248 8.25 4.28 -6.05
N LEU A 249 7.23 4.32 -6.92
CA LEU A 249 5.88 3.89 -6.60
C LEU A 249 5.84 2.47 -6.04
N SER A 250 6.82 1.61 -6.39
CA SER A 250 6.95 0.25 -5.85
C SER A 250 7.02 0.20 -4.31
N MET A 251 7.50 1.27 -3.67
CA MET A 251 7.65 1.38 -2.21
C MET A 251 6.49 2.10 -1.51
N SER A 252 5.48 2.59 -2.25
CA SER A 252 4.29 3.21 -1.64
C SER A 252 3.63 2.23 -0.66
N GLY A 253 3.24 2.70 0.52
CA GLY A 253 2.73 1.90 1.64
C GLY A 253 3.76 1.61 2.73
N PHE A 254 5.05 1.95 2.54
CA PHE A 254 6.08 1.70 3.56
C PHE A 254 5.95 2.64 4.78
N GLU A 255 5.44 3.86 4.57
CA GLU A 255 5.12 4.86 5.59
C GLU A 255 4.12 4.35 6.64
N THR A 256 3.29 3.36 6.30
CA THR A 256 2.39 2.66 7.24
C THR A 256 3.18 2.03 8.40
N LEU A 257 4.45 1.66 8.21
CA LEU A 257 5.33 1.15 9.27
C LEU A 257 5.47 2.13 10.46
N ALA A 258 5.63 3.43 10.16
CA ALA A 258 5.75 4.47 11.18
C ALA A 258 4.44 4.69 11.95
N GLN A 259 3.31 4.44 11.29
CA GLN A 259 1.98 4.58 11.88
C GLN A 259 1.68 3.43 12.84
N VAL A 260 1.94 2.19 12.43
CA VAL A 260 1.66 1.00 13.25
C VAL A 260 2.61 0.83 14.43
N TYR A 261 3.78 1.49 14.42
CA TYR A 261 4.79 1.36 15.48
C TYR A 261 4.23 1.54 16.91
N ARG A 262 3.29 2.45 17.11
CA ARG A 262 2.68 2.68 18.44
C ARG A 262 1.87 1.50 18.93
N GLU A 263 1.28 0.75 18.02
CA GLU A 263 0.44 -0.39 18.32
C GLU A 263 1.26 -1.66 18.55
N ILE A 264 2.52 -1.69 18.11
CA ILE A 264 3.40 -2.85 18.31
C ILE A 264 3.63 -3.12 19.81
N SER A 265 3.54 -4.40 20.19
CA SER A 265 3.79 -4.88 21.56
C SER A 265 5.24 -4.71 22.01
N TYR A 266 5.45 -4.61 23.32
CA TYR A 266 6.78 -4.62 23.92
C TYR A 266 7.52 -5.95 23.64
N PRO A 267 8.86 -5.96 23.43
CA PRO A 267 9.77 -4.82 23.27
C PRO A 267 9.60 -4.13 21.90
N LYS A 268 9.23 -2.85 21.91
CA LYS A 268 8.80 -2.09 20.72
C LYS A 268 9.84 -2.03 19.60
N LEU A 269 11.04 -1.53 19.90
CA LEU A 269 12.10 -1.36 18.89
C LEU A 269 12.54 -2.71 18.28
N LYS A 270 12.66 -3.75 19.10
CA LYS A 270 13.01 -5.09 18.61
C LYS A 270 11.93 -5.68 17.71
N ASN A 271 10.66 -5.49 18.06
CA ASN A 271 9.54 -5.93 17.25
C ASN A 271 9.37 -5.08 15.98
N LEU A 272 9.64 -3.78 16.04
CA LEU A 272 9.72 -2.91 14.87
C LEU A 272 10.84 -3.37 13.92
N TYR A 273 12.01 -3.71 14.46
CA TYR A 273 13.13 -4.25 13.70
C TYR A 273 12.75 -5.51 12.92
N ARG A 274 12.12 -6.46 13.61
CA ARG A 274 11.58 -7.68 12.99
C ARG A 274 10.55 -7.38 11.92
N THR A 275 9.60 -6.48 12.23
CA THR A 275 8.54 -6.07 11.30
C THR A 275 9.12 -5.49 10.02
N GLY A 276 10.00 -4.47 10.13
CA GLY A 276 10.62 -3.83 8.98
C GLY A 276 11.44 -4.80 8.12
N ASN A 277 12.19 -5.72 8.73
CA ASN A 277 12.96 -6.71 7.98
C ASN A 277 12.07 -7.69 7.22
N ILE A 278 10.99 -8.17 7.86
CA ILE A 278 10.03 -9.05 7.21
C ILE A 278 9.38 -8.33 6.03
N VAL A 279 8.94 -7.08 6.23
CA VAL A 279 8.33 -6.26 5.19
C VAL A 279 9.28 -6.06 4.00
N CYS A 280 10.51 -5.60 4.23
CA CYS A 280 11.49 -5.36 3.16
C CYS A 280 11.85 -6.65 2.42
N ALA A 281 12.15 -7.75 3.15
CA ALA A 281 12.50 -9.02 2.52
C ALA A 281 11.33 -9.58 1.70
N TYR A 282 10.12 -9.51 2.23
CA TYR A 282 8.92 -9.91 1.52
C TYR A 282 8.68 -9.04 0.29
N ALA A 283 8.87 -7.72 0.36
CA ALA A 283 8.69 -6.81 -0.78
C ALA A 283 9.71 -7.06 -1.90
N VAL A 284 10.98 -7.32 -1.58
CA VAL A 284 11.99 -7.73 -2.57
C VAL A 284 11.56 -8.98 -3.31
N ILE A 285 11.07 -9.99 -2.60
CA ILE A 285 10.66 -11.26 -3.18
C ILE A 285 9.34 -11.13 -3.96
N SER A 286 8.30 -10.61 -3.32
CA SER A 286 6.96 -10.55 -3.89
C SER A 286 6.84 -9.51 -5.00
N THR A 287 7.39 -8.31 -4.84
CA THR A 287 7.29 -7.25 -5.85
C THR A 287 8.47 -7.30 -6.80
N GLY A 288 9.71 -7.30 -6.28
CA GLY A 288 10.92 -7.25 -7.10
C GLY A 288 11.10 -8.51 -7.95
N VAL A 289 11.18 -9.68 -7.32
CA VAL A 289 11.46 -10.94 -8.03
C VAL A 289 10.28 -11.35 -8.92
N ILE A 290 9.02 -11.26 -8.48
CA ILE A 290 7.89 -11.62 -9.36
C ILE A 290 7.82 -10.71 -10.58
N THR A 291 8.06 -9.40 -10.45
CA THR A 291 8.05 -8.51 -11.61
C THR A 291 9.18 -8.86 -12.59
N LEU A 292 10.36 -9.23 -12.08
CA LEU A 292 11.46 -9.72 -12.90
C LEU A 292 11.09 -11.03 -13.63
N LEU A 293 10.47 -11.98 -12.92
CA LEU A 293 9.99 -13.23 -13.50
C LEU A 293 8.91 -12.99 -14.57
N ALA A 294 7.98 -12.06 -14.33
CA ALA A 294 6.97 -11.65 -15.30
C ALA A 294 7.62 -11.14 -16.59
N ALA A 295 8.65 -10.31 -16.45
CA ALA A 295 9.37 -9.76 -17.58
C ALA A 295 10.20 -10.79 -18.36
N MET A 296 10.67 -11.87 -17.71
CA MET A 296 11.40 -12.97 -18.33
C MET A 296 10.49 -13.98 -19.03
N ILE A 297 9.28 -14.21 -18.51
CA ILE A 297 8.35 -15.24 -18.99
C ILE A 297 7.40 -14.70 -20.07
N ILE A 298 6.90 -13.47 -19.92
CA ILE A 298 5.97 -12.86 -20.87
C ILE A 298 6.78 -12.22 -22.02
N PRO A 299 6.53 -12.57 -23.29
CA PRO A 299 7.24 -11.96 -24.42
C PRO A 299 6.97 -10.44 -24.55
N ASP A 300 8.00 -9.67 -24.94
CA ASP A 300 7.96 -8.21 -25.07
C ASP A 300 6.84 -7.69 -25.97
N SER A 301 6.49 -8.44 -27.02
CA SER A 301 5.47 -8.04 -28.01
C SER A 301 4.06 -7.97 -27.44
N VAL A 302 3.80 -8.69 -26.34
CA VAL A 302 2.47 -8.85 -25.74
C VAL A 302 2.43 -8.34 -24.30
N ARG A 303 3.58 -8.18 -23.63
CA ARG A 303 3.65 -7.81 -22.20
C ARG A 303 2.92 -6.50 -21.88
N LEU A 304 3.03 -5.48 -22.73
CA LEU A 304 2.32 -4.21 -22.54
C LEU A 304 0.79 -4.33 -22.65
N GLN A 305 0.26 -5.37 -23.30
CA GLN A 305 -1.19 -5.63 -23.31
C GLN A 305 -1.70 -6.03 -21.91
N TYR A 306 -0.80 -6.56 -21.08
CA TYR A 306 -1.05 -6.92 -19.69
C TYR A 306 -0.58 -5.83 -18.70
N ALA A 307 -0.29 -4.60 -19.13
CA ALA A 307 0.22 -3.57 -18.22
C ALA A 307 -0.71 -3.32 -17.01
N GLU A 308 -2.02 -3.36 -17.20
CA GLU A 308 -3.02 -3.22 -16.13
C GLU A 308 -3.41 -4.55 -15.46
N ASN A 309 -2.86 -5.68 -15.92
CA ASN A 309 -3.16 -7.03 -15.43
C ASN A 309 -1.93 -7.94 -15.49
N LEU A 310 -0.78 -7.44 -15.04
CA LEU A 310 0.51 -8.09 -15.30
C LEU A 310 0.60 -9.48 -14.67
N LEU A 311 0.14 -9.62 -13.43
CA LEU A 311 0.14 -10.91 -12.74
C LEU A 311 -0.87 -11.88 -13.34
N GLY A 312 -2.03 -11.39 -13.78
CA GLY A 312 -2.99 -12.21 -14.52
C GLY A 312 -2.40 -12.69 -15.84
N GLY A 313 -1.75 -11.80 -16.60
CA GLY A 313 -1.03 -12.14 -17.81
C GLY A 313 0.05 -13.18 -17.59
N LEU A 314 0.83 -13.04 -16.51
CA LEU A 314 1.89 -14.00 -16.15
C LEU A 314 1.35 -15.43 -16.05
N THR A 315 0.18 -15.63 -15.42
CA THR A 315 -0.41 -16.97 -15.30
C THR A 315 -0.71 -17.63 -16.66
N ASN A 316 -1.03 -16.85 -17.70
CA ASN A 316 -1.32 -17.36 -19.03
C ASN A 316 -0.08 -17.87 -19.77
N TYR A 317 1.12 -17.44 -19.38
CA TYR A 317 2.39 -17.87 -19.98
C TYR A 317 3.13 -18.96 -19.18
N LEU A 318 2.59 -19.38 -18.03
CA LEU A 318 3.14 -20.51 -17.27
C LEU A 318 3.03 -21.84 -18.04
N VAL A 319 3.91 -22.78 -17.71
CA VAL A 319 3.85 -24.16 -18.21
C VAL A 319 2.73 -24.93 -17.51
N GLY A 320 1.87 -25.62 -18.25
CA GLY A 320 0.89 -26.54 -17.69
C GLY A 320 -0.43 -26.57 -18.45
N PRO A 321 -1.37 -27.47 -18.07
CA PRO A 321 -2.70 -27.54 -18.64
C PRO A 321 -3.45 -26.21 -18.44
N GLU A 322 -4.25 -25.84 -19.44
CA GLU A 322 -5.01 -24.59 -19.45
C GLU A 322 -5.91 -24.42 -18.23
N LEU A 323 -6.61 -25.49 -17.83
CA LEU A 323 -7.53 -25.45 -16.69
C LEU A 323 -6.84 -25.09 -15.36
N ILE A 324 -5.62 -25.60 -15.13
CA ILE A 324 -4.88 -25.32 -13.89
C ILE A 324 -4.36 -23.88 -13.91
N ARG A 325 -3.91 -23.39 -15.08
CA ARG A 325 -3.49 -22.00 -15.24
C ARG A 325 -4.66 -21.04 -15.05
N LEU A 326 -5.83 -21.36 -15.59
CA LEU A 326 -7.05 -20.59 -15.39
C LEU A 326 -7.49 -20.57 -13.91
N ALA A 327 -7.44 -21.73 -13.23
CA ALA A 327 -7.74 -21.79 -11.80
C ALA A 327 -6.79 -20.91 -10.98
N PHE A 328 -5.50 -20.92 -11.33
CA PHE A 328 -4.52 -20.05 -10.70
C PHE A 328 -4.72 -18.58 -11.07
N HIS A 329 -5.06 -18.27 -12.31
CA HIS A 329 -5.43 -16.93 -12.77
C HIS A 329 -6.59 -16.37 -11.94
N MET A 330 -7.70 -17.12 -11.80
CA MET A 330 -8.83 -16.74 -10.95
C MET A 330 -8.41 -16.50 -9.51
N PHE A 331 -7.57 -17.38 -8.96
CA PHE A 331 -7.05 -17.24 -7.60
C PHE A 331 -6.24 -15.94 -7.44
N VAL A 332 -5.34 -15.64 -8.37
CA VAL A 332 -4.53 -14.41 -8.39
C VAL A 332 -5.41 -13.17 -8.46
N VAL A 333 -6.43 -13.16 -9.31
CA VAL A 333 -7.37 -12.04 -9.42
C VAL A 333 -8.15 -11.83 -8.12
N ILE A 334 -8.66 -12.90 -7.49
CA ILE A 334 -9.39 -12.81 -6.22
C ILE A 334 -8.50 -12.26 -5.11
N VAL A 335 -7.27 -12.76 -4.99
CA VAL A 335 -6.28 -12.25 -4.02
C VAL A 335 -5.95 -10.79 -4.29
N GLY A 336 -5.80 -10.42 -5.57
CA GLY A 336 -5.59 -9.04 -6.01
C GLY A 336 -6.71 -8.11 -5.57
N VAL A 337 -7.96 -8.50 -5.82
CA VAL A 337 -9.12 -7.73 -5.37
C VAL A 337 -9.14 -7.58 -3.85
N MET A 338 -8.80 -8.62 -3.09
CA MET A 338 -8.75 -8.56 -1.63
C MET A 338 -7.68 -7.59 -1.12
N ILE A 339 -6.44 -7.69 -1.61
CA ILE A 339 -5.33 -6.87 -1.12
C ILE A 339 -5.45 -5.41 -1.60
N LEU A 340 -5.82 -5.19 -2.86
CA LEU A 340 -6.00 -3.84 -3.43
C LEU A 340 -7.19 -3.11 -2.82
N SER A 341 -8.31 -3.82 -2.53
CA SER A 341 -9.41 -3.22 -1.78
C SER A 341 -9.00 -2.89 -0.34
N GLY A 342 -8.15 -3.73 0.27
CA GLY A 342 -7.55 -3.46 1.58
C GLY A 342 -6.69 -2.20 1.59
N ALA A 343 -5.93 -1.94 0.52
CA ALA A 343 -5.12 -0.72 0.38
C ALA A 343 -5.98 0.57 0.40
N VAL A 344 -7.21 0.53 -0.16
CA VAL A 344 -8.17 1.66 -0.06
C VAL A 344 -8.52 1.95 1.41
N ASN A 345 -8.74 0.91 2.20
CA ASN A 345 -9.04 1.08 3.62
C ASN A 345 -7.82 1.65 4.37
N THR A 346 -6.62 1.14 4.07
CA THR A 346 -5.38 1.64 4.66
C THR A 346 -5.13 3.10 4.33
N SER A 347 -5.41 3.54 3.09
CA SER A 347 -5.22 4.93 2.69
C SER A 347 -6.19 5.88 3.39
N ILE A 348 -7.47 5.48 3.57
CA ILE A 348 -8.45 6.25 4.35
C ILE A 348 -8.03 6.35 5.83
N ILE A 349 -7.59 5.24 6.44
CA ILE A 349 -7.14 5.21 7.84
C ILE A 349 -5.88 6.08 8.00
N GLY A 350 -4.91 5.98 7.09
CA GLY A 350 -3.68 6.76 7.07
C GLY A 350 -3.95 8.25 6.92
N ALA A 351 -4.79 8.63 5.96
CA ALA A 351 -5.21 10.01 5.73
C ALA A 351 -5.91 10.60 6.96
N ASN A 352 -6.90 9.88 7.50
CA ASN A 352 -7.60 10.30 8.71
C ASN A 352 -6.65 10.42 9.92
N GLY A 353 -5.68 9.50 10.05
CA GLY A 353 -4.67 9.52 11.11
C GLY A 353 -3.80 10.79 11.06
N VAL A 354 -3.30 11.16 9.89
CA VAL A 354 -2.48 12.37 9.73
C VAL A 354 -3.32 13.64 9.90
N MET A 355 -4.50 13.71 9.26
CA MET A 355 -5.37 14.89 9.32
C MET A 355 -5.83 15.20 10.74
N ASN A 356 -6.10 14.18 11.56
CA ASN A 356 -6.40 14.40 12.97
C ASN A 356 -5.25 15.06 13.74
N ARG A 357 -3.99 14.70 13.45
CA ARG A 357 -2.82 15.32 14.11
C ARG A 357 -2.61 16.76 13.67
N VAL A 358 -2.83 17.02 12.40
CA VAL A 358 -2.76 18.37 11.83
C VAL A 358 -3.87 19.25 12.44
N ALA A 359 -5.06 18.68 12.67
CA ALA A 359 -6.14 19.37 13.35
C ALA A 359 -5.84 19.58 14.85
N GLU A 360 -5.23 18.62 15.56
CA GLU A 360 -4.81 18.75 16.95
C GLU A 360 -3.82 19.92 17.15
N ASP A 361 -2.99 20.18 16.14
CA ASP A 361 -2.05 21.31 16.10
C ASP A 361 -2.70 22.64 15.67
N GLY A 362 -4.02 22.69 15.48
CA GLY A 362 -4.77 23.91 15.16
C GLY A 362 -4.57 24.41 13.73
N VAL A 363 -4.02 23.59 12.83
CA VAL A 363 -3.83 23.95 11.41
C VAL A 363 -5.14 23.86 10.63
N LEU A 364 -6.04 22.95 11.02
CA LEU A 364 -7.37 22.79 10.41
C LEU A 364 -8.45 23.42 11.28
N ASP A 365 -9.55 23.81 10.65
CA ASP A 365 -10.71 24.34 11.37
C ASP A 365 -11.24 23.28 12.38
N PRO A 366 -11.53 23.66 13.64
CA PRO A 366 -12.05 22.76 14.67
C PRO A 366 -13.35 22.03 14.25
N TRP A 367 -14.07 22.54 13.26
CA TRP A 367 -15.23 21.89 12.65
C TRP A 367 -14.92 20.48 12.15
N PHE A 368 -13.71 20.22 11.62
CA PHE A 368 -13.30 18.90 11.14
C PHE A 368 -13.21 17.85 12.25
N GLN A 369 -12.91 18.27 13.48
CA GLN A 369 -12.78 17.37 14.63
C GLN A 369 -14.11 17.04 15.30
N LYS A 370 -15.24 17.64 14.86
CA LYS A 370 -16.53 17.36 15.50
C LYS A 370 -16.91 15.88 15.34
N PRO A 371 -17.08 15.13 16.45
CA PRO A 371 -17.31 13.70 16.37
C PRO A 371 -18.70 13.39 15.82
N HIS A 372 -18.82 12.23 15.19
CA HIS A 372 -20.10 11.72 14.69
C HIS A 372 -21.05 11.46 15.85
N ARG A 373 -22.29 11.94 15.75
CA ARG A 373 -23.28 11.87 16.85
C ARG A 373 -23.53 10.44 17.37
N ARG A 374 -23.47 9.45 16.48
CA ARG A 374 -23.73 8.04 16.82
C ARG A 374 -22.47 7.21 17.07
N PHE A 375 -21.34 7.55 16.43
CA PHE A 375 -20.16 6.67 16.36
C PHE A 375 -18.92 7.27 17.01
N GLY A 376 -18.92 8.57 17.32
CA GLY A 376 -17.76 9.25 17.93
C GLY A 376 -16.57 9.45 16.98
N THR A 377 -16.69 9.06 15.71
CA THR A 377 -15.63 9.14 14.69
C THR A 377 -15.50 10.54 14.08
N THR A 378 -14.33 10.85 13.53
CA THR A 378 -14.04 12.09 12.80
C THR A 378 -14.58 12.06 11.37
N TYR A 379 -15.89 11.81 11.24
CA TYR A 379 -16.60 11.56 9.97
C TYR A 379 -16.54 12.67 8.90
N ARG A 380 -15.98 13.83 9.26
CA ARG A 380 -15.78 14.96 8.33
C ARG A 380 -14.41 14.97 7.70
N ILE A 381 -13.44 14.37 8.40
CA ILE A 381 -12.08 14.14 7.91
C ILE A 381 -12.06 12.89 7.04
N ILE A 382 -12.78 11.85 7.48
CA ILE A 382 -13.09 10.63 6.72
C ILE A 382 -14.05 11.00 5.59
#